data_AF-A0A142X890-F1
#
_entry.id   AF-A0A142X890-F1
#
_cell.length_a   1.000
_cell.length_b   1.000
_cell.length_c   1.000
_cell.angle_alpha   90.00
_cell.angle_beta   90.00
_cell.angle_gamma   90.00
#
_symmetry.space_group_name_H-M   'P 1'
#
loop_
_entity.id
_entity.type
_entity.pdbx_description
1 polymer ?
#
loop_
_entity_poly.entity_id
_entity_poly.type
_entity_poly.pdbx_seq_one_letter_code
_entity_poly.pdbx_strand_id
1 'polypeptide(L)'
;MSFAEMLEGTRVWVTGNLPIVVGGGVALVVLTFLAVVAARRRGALDPSKLATANANALTGERALNWAPPEQSYADRRGAVRREGQPVRVLLASNTFRNGAGDGYVVDRSTGGLKLATQSAVPPGTTVQVRAIDAPDTIGFVTVIVRSCRKNTDYYELGCEFEKTPPWNVLLLFG
;
A
#
# COMPACT_ATOMS: atom_id res chain seq x y z
N MET A 1 36.98 39.20 -15.93
CA MET A 1 36.87 37.99 -16.76
C MET A 1 35.59 38.11 -17.55
N SER A 2 35.70 38.17 -18.87
CA SER A 2 34.53 38.30 -19.74
C SER A 2 33.85 36.93 -19.92
N PHE A 3 32.54 36.93 -20.17
CA PHE A 3 31.76 35.70 -20.40
C PHE A 3 32.31 34.85 -21.57
N ALA A 4 32.97 35.51 -22.53
CA ALA A 4 33.64 34.86 -23.65
C ALA A 4 34.86 34.03 -23.21
N GLU A 5 35.69 34.55 -22.30
CA GLU A 5 36.85 33.82 -21.76
C GLU A 5 36.42 32.59 -20.95
N MET A 6 35.30 32.70 -20.22
CA MET A 6 34.74 31.59 -19.47
C MET A 6 34.25 30.46 -20.39
N LEU A 7 33.58 30.81 -21.50
CA LEU A 7 33.09 29.85 -22.49
C LEU A 7 34.22 29.10 -23.21
N GLU A 8 35.28 29.80 -23.62
CA GLU A 8 36.44 29.15 -24.23
C GLU A 8 37.16 28.22 -23.26
N GLY A 9 37.33 28.63 -22.00
CA GLY A 9 37.89 27.78 -20.94
C GLY A 9 37.09 26.48 -20.75
N THR A 10 35.76 26.58 -20.69
CA THR A 10 34.90 25.38 -20.64
C THR A 10 35.02 24.51 -21.88
N ARG A 11 35.14 25.10 -23.08
CA ARG A 11 35.19 24.34 -24.33
C ARG A 11 36.47 23.49 -24.41
N VAL A 12 37.62 24.07 -24.08
CA VAL A 12 38.93 23.37 -24.06
C VAL A 12 38.93 22.25 -23.02
N TRP A 13 38.39 22.53 -21.83
CA TRP A 13 38.29 21.53 -20.76
C TRP A 13 37.37 20.36 -21.12
N VAL A 14 36.22 20.64 -21.76
CA VAL A 14 35.28 19.62 -22.23
C VAL A 14 35.88 18.76 -23.33
N THR A 15 36.65 19.34 -24.26
CA THR A 15 37.33 18.57 -25.31
C THR A 15 38.43 17.65 -24.76
N GLY A 16 39.14 18.06 -23.70
CA GLY A 16 40.15 17.23 -23.05
C GLY A 16 39.58 16.10 -22.18
N ASN A 17 38.35 16.27 -21.67
CA ASN A 17 37.69 15.34 -20.73
C ASN A 17 36.40 14.73 -21.31
N LEU A 18 36.30 14.64 -22.62
CA LEU A 18 35.12 14.18 -23.36
C LEU A 18 34.51 12.86 -22.82
N PRO A 19 35.28 11.80 -22.48
CA PRO A 19 34.70 10.58 -21.90
C PRO A 19 34.08 10.80 -20.51
N ILE A 20 34.60 11.72 -19.70
CA ILE A 20 34.04 12.04 -18.37
C ILE A 20 32.72 12.80 -18.52
N VAL A 21 32.65 13.75 -19.45
CA VAL A 21 31.43 14.54 -19.71
C VAL A 21 30.32 13.65 -20.26
N VAL A 22 30.65 12.79 -21.23
CA VAL A 22 29.68 11.84 -21.80
C VAL A 22 29.25 10.80 -20.76
N GLY A 23 30.20 10.23 -20.02
CA GLY A 23 29.91 9.25 -18.96
C GLY A 23 29.05 9.83 -17.83
N GLY A 24 29.37 11.04 -17.36
CA GLY A 24 28.62 11.76 -16.33
C GLY A 24 27.20 12.12 -16.80
N GLY A 25 27.05 12.55 -18.05
CA GLY A 25 25.75 12.82 -18.66
C GLY A 25 24.86 11.58 -18.71
N VAL A 26 25.39 10.46 -19.22
CA VAL A 26 24.66 9.19 -19.27
C VAL A 26 24.30 8.70 -17.86
N ALA A 27 25.22 8.80 -16.90
CA ALA A 27 24.96 8.42 -15.52
C ALA A 27 23.81 9.24 -14.91
N LEU A 28 23.78 10.56 -15.10
CA LEU A 28 22.68 11.42 -14.64
C LEU A 28 21.34 11.04 -15.28
N VAL A 29 21.31 10.75 -16.58
CA VAL A 29 20.07 10.33 -17.27
C VAL A 29 19.58 8.99 -16.74
N VAL A 30 20.46 8.01 -16.52
CA VAL A 30 20.08 6.71 -15.97
C VAL A 30 19.60 6.84 -14.53
N LEU A 31 20.29 7.63 -13.71
CA LEU A 31 19.96 7.81 -12.30
C LEU A 31 18.62 8.55 -12.13
N THR A 32 18.37 9.58 -12.94
CA THR A 32 17.07 10.27 -12.96
C THR A 32 15.95 9.35 -13.46
N PHE A 33 16.17 8.56 -14.52
CA PHE A 33 15.20 7.59 -14.99
C PHE A 33 14.86 6.53 -13.93
N LEU A 34 15.86 5.98 -13.26
CA LEU A 34 15.66 5.03 -12.16
C LEU A 34 14.94 5.66 -10.97
N ALA A 35 15.27 6.91 -10.62
CA ALA A 35 14.60 7.64 -9.55
C ALA A 35 13.11 7.87 -9.87
N VAL A 36 12.78 8.23 -11.12
CA VAL A 36 11.39 8.41 -11.57
C VAL A 36 10.63 7.09 -11.55
N VAL A 37 11.22 6.00 -12.03
CA VAL A 37 10.59 4.68 -12.00
C VAL A 37 10.39 4.19 -10.56
N ALA A 38 11.36 4.40 -9.68
CA ALA A 38 11.26 4.06 -8.26
C ALA A 38 10.17 4.89 -7.56
N ALA A 39 10.09 6.19 -7.84
CA ALA A 39 9.06 7.07 -7.30
C ALA A 39 7.65 6.67 -7.77
N ARG A 40 7.49 6.33 -9.06
CA ARG A 40 6.21 5.85 -9.61
C ARG A 40 5.79 4.51 -9.00
N ARG A 41 6.73 3.60 -8.73
CA ARG A 41 6.44 2.32 -8.06
C ARG A 41 6.12 2.47 -6.56
N ARG A 42 6.53 3.58 -5.94
CA ARG A 42 6.24 3.91 -4.54
C ARG A 42 5.03 4.82 -4.37
N GLY A 43 4.25 5.07 -5.42
CA GLY A 43 3.06 5.92 -5.32
C GLY A 43 2.10 5.31 -4.31
N ALA A 44 2.16 5.72 -3.04
CA ALA A 44 1.39 5.17 -1.95
C ALA A 44 -0.09 5.26 -2.31
N LEU A 45 -0.85 4.19 -2.02
CA LEU A 45 -2.31 4.22 -2.13
C LEU A 45 -2.82 5.43 -1.35
N ASP A 46 -3.53 6.34 -2.03
CA ASP A 46 -4.04 7.55 -1.42
C ASP A 46 -5.18 7.19 -0.46
N PRO A 47 -4.99 7.37 0.87
CA PRO A 47 -5.98 6.95 1.86
C PRO A 47 -7.32 7.67 1.69
N SER A 48 -7.30 8.89 1.13
CA SER A 48 -8.52 9.66 0.88
C SER A 48 -9.43 8.99 -0.14
N LYS A 49 -8.86 8.33 -1.16
CA LYS A 49 -9.62 7.60 -2.18
C LYS A 49 -10.24 6.32 -1.62
N LEU A 50 -9.55 5.63 -0.70
CA LEU A 50 -10.09 4.45 0.00
C LEU A 50 -11.29 4.82 0.89
N ALA A 51 -11.17 5.90 1.67
CA ALA A 51 -12.27 6.38 2.51
C ALA A 51 -13.47 6.85 1.67
N THR A 52 -13.23 7.59 0.59
CA THR A 52 -14.28 8.13 -0.29
C THR A 52 -14.98 7.03 -1.10
N ALA A 53 -14.24 6.03 -1.60
CA ALA A 53 -14.83 4.90 -2.31
C ALA A 53 -15.79 4.10 -1.43
N ASN A 54 -15.39 3.83 -0.17
CA ASN A 54 -16.26 3.15 0.80
C ASN A 54 -17.48 3.99 1.17
N ALA A 55 -17.29 5.28 1.45
CA ALA A 55 -18.40 6.16 1.80
C ALA A 55 -19.44 6.25 0.66
N ASN A 56 -18.97 6.38 -0.59
CA ASN A 56 -19.87 6.46 -1.74
C ASN A 56 -20.57 5.13 -2.04
N ALA A 57 -19.89 3.98 -1.89
CA ALA A 57 -20.51 2.66 -2.05
C ALA A 57 -21.60 2.41 -1.00
N LEU A 58 -21.29 2.67 0.28
CA LEU A 58 -22.25 2.55 1.39
C LEU A 58 -23.46 3.48 1.23
N THR A 59 -23.24 4.71 0.78
CA THR A 59 -24.31 5.72 0.68
C THR A 59 -25.20 5.48 -0.54
N GLY A 60 -24.63 5.08 -1.68
CA GLY A 60 -25.37 4.77 -2.90
C GLY A 60 -26.28 3.54 -2.74
N GLU A 61 -25.79 2.47 -2.12
CA GLU A 61 -26.59 1.25 -1.90
C GLU A 61 -27.64 1.42 -0.78
N ARG A 62 -27.33 2.14 0.31
CA ARG A 62 -28.30 2.43 1.39
C ARG A 62 -29.41 3.39 0.97
N ALA A 63 -29.12 4.35 0.09
CA ALA A 63 -30.14 5.31 -0.37
C ALA A 63 -31.16 4.68 -1.32
N LEU A 64 -30.79 3.62 -2.05
CA LEU A 64 -31.68 2.91 -2.97
C LEU A 64 -32.48 1.78 -2.29
N ASN A 65 -32.00 1.23 -1.18
CA ASN A 65 -32.59 0.07 -0.48
C ASN A 65 -32.94 0.36 0.99
N TRP A 66 -33.68 1.44 1.28
CA TRP A 66 -34.25 1.64 2.63
C TRP A 66 -35.44 0.70 2.84
N ALA A 67 -35.13 -0.55 3.20
CA ALA A 67 -36.07 -1.52 3.75
C ALA A 67 -35.61 -1.88 5.18
N PRO A 68 -36.52 -2.16 6.14
CA PRO A 68 -36.14 -2.63 7.46
C PRO A 68 -35.22 -3.85 7.33
N PRO A 69 -34.16 -4.00 8.16
CA PRO A 69 -33.16 -5.02 7.97
C PRO A 69 -33.76 -6.40 8.22
N GLU A 70 -34.28 -7.04 7.16
CA GLU A 70 -34.32 -8.49 7.10
C GLU A 70 -32.87 -8.93 7.29
N GLN A 71 -32.59 -9.59 8.41
CA GLN A 71 -31.36 -10.34 8.56
C GLN A 71 -31.28 -11.26 7.34
N SER A 72 -30.39 -10.91 6.39
CA SER A 72 -30.20 -11.69 5.19
C SER A 72 -29.90 -13.11 5.64
N TYR A 73 -30.82 -14.04 5.40
CA TYR A 73 -30.64 -15.46 5.70
C TYR A 73 -29.42 -16.07 4.96
N ALA A 74 -28.76 -15.29 4.09
CA ALA A 74 -27.51 -15.62 3.41
C ALA A 74 -26.24 -15.10 4.11
N ASP A 75 -26.33 -14.31 5.18
CA ASP A 75 -25.16 -13.86 5.94
C ASP A 75 -24.61 -15.00 6.79
N ARG A 76 -23.64 -15.74 6.23
CA ARG A 76 -22.94 -16.85 6.90
C ARG A 76 -21.86 -16.38 7.87
N ARG A 77 -21.73 -15.06 8.12
CA ARG A 77 -20.63 -14.51 8.92
C ARG A 77 -20.91 -14.70 10.40
N GLY A 78 -19.96 -15.28 11.11
CA GLY A 78 -20.02 -15.43 12.57
C GLY A 78 -19.74 -14.14 13.37
N ALA A 79 -19.28 -13.07 12.73
CA ALA A 79 -18.94 -11.81 13.38
C ALA A 79 -19.18 -10.59 12.49
N VAL A 80 -19.62 -9.49 13.11
CA VAL A 80 -19.84 -8.19 12.47
C VAL A 80 -18.50 -7.57 12.07
N ARG A 81 -18.41 -7.04 10.84
CA ARG A 81 -17.27 -6.24 10.38
C ARG A 81 -17.46 -4.78 10.77
N ARG A 82 -16.42 -4.18 11.34
CA ARG A 82 -16.37 -2.75 11.61
C ARG A 82 -15.59 -2.08 10.49
N GLU A 83 -16.30 -1.24 9.77
CA GLU A 83 -15.73 -0.36 8.75
C GLU A 83 -15.40 0.97 9.42
N GLY A 84 -14.24 1.53 9.08
CA GLY A 84 -13.70 2.72 9.74
C GLY A 84 -12.72 3.48 8.85
N GLN A 85 -12.03 4.45 9.44
CA GLN A 85 -10.94 5.15 8.74
C GLN A 85 -9.86 4.14 8.34
N PRO A 86 -9.41 4.13 7.07
CA PRO A 86 -8.39 3.20 6.64
C PRO A 86 -7.09 3.37 7.43
N VAL A 87 -6.66 2.33 8.13
CA VAL A 87 -5.42 2.37 8.92
C VAL A 87 -4.26 1.86 8.10
N ARG A 88 -3.18 2.64 8.02
CA ARG A 88 -1.98 2.24 7.28
C ARG A 88 -1.23 1.13 8.04
N VAL A 89 -0.87 0.07 7.32
CA VAL A 89 -0.18 -1.10 7.86
C VAL A 89 1.04 -1.46 7.03
N LEU A 90 2.06 -1.96 7.71
CA LEU A 90 3.20 -2.63 7.14
C LEU A 90 2.88 -4.12 6.99
N LEU A 91 3.15 -4.64 5.80
CA LEU A 91 2.97 -6.04 5.44
C LEU A 91 4.35 -6.65 5.26
N ALA A 92 4.61 -7.78 5.90
CA ALA A 92 5.80 -8.59 5.70
C ALA A 92 5.40 -9.96 5.17
N SER A 93 5.96 -10.36 4.03
CA SER A 93 5.75 -11.68 3.44
C SER A 93 6.87 -12.00 2.47
N ASN A 94 7.20 -13.29 2.39
CA ASN A 94 8.20 -13.79 1.45
C ASN A 94 7.75 -13.68 -0.03
N THR A 95 6.48 -13.36 -0.27
CA THR A 95 5.95 -13.07 -1.62
C THR A 95 6.28 -11.67 -2.11
N PHE A 96 6.64 -10.73 -1.22
CA PHE A 96 7.06 -9.39 -1.63
C PHE A 96 8.54 -9.40 -2.05
N ARG A 97 8.87 -8.68 -3.12
CA ARG A 97 10.24 -8.63 -3.69
C ARG A 97 11.30 -8.15 -2.67
N ASN A 98 10.90 -7.30 -1.73
CA ASN A 98 11.76 -6.77 -0.67
C ASN A 98 11.42 -7.37 0.71
N GLY A 99 10.61 -8.42 0.77
CA GLY A 99 10.10 -9.01 2.01
C GLY A 99 9.05 -8.15 2.75
N ALA A 100 8.90 -6.88 2.39
CA ALA A 100 7.94 -5.94 2.95
C ALA A 100 7.14 -5.21 1.87
N GLY A 101 5.90 -4.86 2.19
CA GLY A 101 4.98 -4.06 1.39
C GLY A 101 4.11 -3.17 2.28
N ASP A 102 3.50 -2.16 1.68
CA ASP A 102 2.56 -1.28 2.37
C ASP A 102 1.11 -1.66 2.04
N GLY A 103 0.21 -1.46 2.99
CA GLY A 103 -1.22 -1.64 2.79
C GLY A 103 -2.06 -0.79 3.73
N TYR A 104 -3.38 -0.93 3.58
CA TYR A 104 -4.36 -0.28 4.43
C TYR A 104 -5.39 -1.30 4.93
N VAL A 105 -5.75 -1.25 6.21
CA VAL A 105 -6.90 -1.99 6.73
C VAL A 105 -8.16 -1.21 6.39
N VAL A 106 -9.05 -1.86 5.65
CA VAL A 106 -10.32 -1.27 5.17
C VAL A 106 -11.47 -1.65 6.09
N ASP A 107 -11.51 -2.93 6.48
CA ASP A 107 -12.46 -3.44 7.46
C ASP A 107 -11.74 -4.39 8.42
N ARG A 108 -12.29 -4.54 9.63
CA ARG A 108 -11.84 -5.58 10.57
C ARG A 108 -13.00 -6.28 11.26
N SER A 109 -12.72 -7.49 11.70
CA SER A 109 -13.59 -8.30 12.55
C SER A 109 -12.77 -8.96 13.64
N THR A 110 -13.42 -9.70 14.53
CA THR A 110 -12.74 -10.54 15.52
C THR A 110 -11.96 -11.71 14.89
N GLY A 111 -12.35 -12.14 13.68
CA GLY A 111 -11.74 -13.28 12.99
C GLY A 111 -10.76 -12.93 11.87
N GLY A 112 -10.69 -11.67 11.44
CA GLY A 112 -9.85 -11.30 10.32
C GLY A 112 -9.90 -9.83 9.93
N LEU A 113 -9.13 -9.50 8.89
CA LEU A 113 -8.93 -8.17 8.35
C LEU A 113 -9.21 -8.16 6.85
N LYS A 114 -9.75 -7.06 6.33
CA LYS A 114 -9.71 -6.76 4.90
C LYS A 114 -8.64 -5.72 4.64
N LEU A 115 -7.67 -6.07 3.80
CA LEU A 115 -6.53 -5.23 3.45
C LEU A 115 -6.67 -4.71 2.02
N ALA A 116 -6.28 -3.47 1.78
CA ALA A 116 -6.05 -2.90 0.46
C ALA A 116 -4.55 -2.80 0.21
N THR A 117 -4.08 -3.42 -0.87
CA THR A 117 -2.65 -3.47 -1.24
C THR A 117 -2.49 -3.13 -2.73
N GLN A 118 -1.29 -2.71 -3.14
CA GLN A 118 -1.00 -2.45 -4.56
C GLN A 118 -0.63 -3.72 -5.32
N SER A 119 -0.11 -4.70 -4.61
CA SER A 119 0.36 -5.96 -5.19
C SER A 119 -0.59 -7.08 -4.85
N ALA A 120 -0.91 -7.89 -5.86
CA ALA A 120 -1.69 -9.11 -5.65
C ALA A 120 -0.92 -10.08 -4.76
N VAL A 121 -1.60 -10.65 -3.76
CA VAL A 121 -1.09 -11.73 -2.93
C VAL A 121 -2.00 -12.94 -3.13
N PRO A 122 -1.45 -14.13 -3.46
CA PRO A 122 -2.28 -15.28 -3.73
C PRO A 122 -2.97 -15.80 -2.45
N PRO A 123 -4.21 -16.31 -2.53
CA PRO A 123 -4.86 -17.01 -1.43
C PRO A 123 -4.00 -18.18 -0.91
N GLY A 124 -4.07 -18.45 0.39
CA GLY A 124 -3.23 -19.41 1.11
C GLY A 124 -1.91 -18.85 1.61
N THR A 125 -1.54 -17.63 1.21
CA THR A 125 -0.27 -17.01 1.64
C THR A 125 -0.36 -16.49 3.06
N THR A 126 0.67 -16.76 3.85
CA THR A 126 0.87 -16.16 5.17
C THR A 126 1.52 -14.79 5.04
N VAL A 127 0.89 -13.79 5.65
CA VAL A 127 1.33 -12.39 5.68
C VAL A 127 1.39 -11.94 7.13
N GLN A 128 2.45 -11.26 7.50
CA GLN A 128 2.60 -10.59 8.78
C GLN A 128 2.18 -9.14 8.63
N VAL A 129 1.33 -8.65 9.53
CA VAL A 129 0.75 -7.31 9.47
C VAL A 129 1.05 -6.55 10.76
N ARG A 130 1.51 -5.31 10.65
CA ARG A 130 1.72 -4.42 11.78
C ARG A 130 1.17 -3.03 11.46
N ALA A 131 0.40 -2.44 12.35
CA ALA A 131 -0.04 -1.05 12.18
C ALA A 131 1.15 -0.10 12.31
N ILE A 132 1.20 0.93 11.47
CA ILE A 132 2.35 1.85 11.44
C ILE A 132 2.48 2.65 12.75
N ASP A 133 1.35 2.95 13.38
CA ASP A 133 1.27 3.69 14.65
C ASP A 133 1.31 2.77 15.88
N ALA A 134 1.56 1.46 15.68
CA ALA A 134 1.68 0.53 16.79
C ALA A 134 2.99 0.74 17.57
N PRO A 135 2.93 0.83 18.92
CA PRO A 135 4.12 0.83 19.76
C PRO A 135 5.08 -0.33 19.42
N ASP A 136 6.38 -0.13 19.58
CA ASP A 136 7.40 -1.14 19.28
C ASP A 136 7.31 -2.42 20.12
N THR A 137 6.56 -2.37 21.22
CA THR A 137 6.24 -3.54 22.05
C THR A 137 5.23 -4.48 21.39
N ILE A 138 4.50 -4.02 20.36
CA ILE A 138 3.49 -4.80 19.65
C ILE A 138 4.09 -5.31 18.35
N GLY A 139 4.30 -6.63 18.31
CA GLY A 139 4.86 -7.33 17.16
C GLY A 139 3.88 -7.43 15.98
N PHE A 140 4.35 -8.12 14.94
CA PHE A 140 3.53 -8.44 13.78
C PHE A 140 2.45 -9.47 14.12
N VAL A 141 1.26 -9.28 13.56
CA VAL A 141 0.16 -10.23 13.62
C VAL A 141 0.15 -11.06 12.35
N THR A 142 0.14 -12.38 12.49
CA THR A 142 0.11 -13.28 11.34
C THR A 142 -1.32 -13.49 10.86
N VAL A 143 -1.52 -13.27 9.56
CA VAL A 143 -2.78 -13.49 8.86
C VAL A 143 -2.57 -14.38 7.64
N ILE A 144 -3.61 -15.12 7.29
CA ILE A 144 -3.66 -15.99 6.10
C ILE A 144 -4.60 -15.32 5.09
N VAL A 145 -4.11 -15.11 3.87
CA VAL A 145 -4.93 -14.58 2.79
C VAL A 145 -5.94 -15.65 2.36
N ARG A 146 -7.25 -15.37 2.48
CA ARG A 146 -8.33 -16.26 2.04
C ARG A 146 -8.88 -15.89 0.68
N SER A 147 -8.84 -14.62 0.33
CA SER A 147 -9.30 -14.13 -0.96
C SER A 147 -8.46 -12.94 -1.41
N CYS A 148 -8.29 -12.81 -2.72
CA CYS A 148 -7.67 -11.66 -3.36
C CYS A 148 -8.58 -11.24 -4.51
N ARG A 149 -9.08 -10.01 -4.49
CA ARG A 149 -9.92 -9.44 -5.54
C ARG A 149 -9.25 -8.20 -6.09
N LYS A 150 -9.18 -8.10 -7.41
CA LYS A 150 -8.69 -6.87 -8.07
C LYS A 150 -9.83 -5.84 -8.09
N ASN A 151 -9.58 -4.68 -7.52
CA ASN A 151 -10.36 -3.47 -7.71
C ASN A 151 -9.64 -2.59 -8.76
N THR A 152 -10.23 -1.46 -9.16
CA THR A 152 -9.73 -0.61 -10.26
C THR A 152 -8.25 -0.24 -10.08
N ASP A 153 -7.88 0.23 -8.89
CA ASP A 153 -6.54 0.77 -8.59
C ASP A 153 -5.74 -0.06 -7.58
N TYR A 154 -6.36 -1.05 -6.93
CA TYR A 154 -5.75 -1.81 -5.84
C TYR A 154 -6.32 -3.23 -5.73
N TYR A 155 -5.68 -4.06 -4.91
CA TYR A 155 -6.12 -5.40 -4.57
C TYR A 155 -6.72 -5.42 -3.18
N GLU A 156 -7.92 -5.98 -3.07
CA GLU A 156 -8.60 -6.27 -1.82
C GLU A 156 -8.26 -7.69 -1.38
N LEU A 157 -7.57 -7.81 -0.27
CA LEU A 157 -7.23 -9.07 0.36
C LEU A 157 -8.18 -9.31 1.53
N GLY A 158 -8.95 -10.40 1.48
CA GLY A 158 -9.65 -10.91 2.64
C GLY A 158 -8.71 -11.82 3.42
N CYS A 159 -8.39 -11.45 4.65
CA CYS A 159 -7.43 -12.14 5.50
C CYS A 159 -8.10 -12.68 6.77
N GLU A 160 -7.66 -13.84 7.22
CA GLU A 160 -8.09 -14.47 8.48
C GLU A 160 -6.90 -14.51 9.44
N PHE A 161 -7.12 -14.31 10.74
CA PHE A 161 -6.05 -14.45 11.71
C PHE A 161 -5.64 -15.92 11.86
N GLU A 162 -4.35 -16.21 11.81
CA GLU A 162 -3.87 -17.55 12.15
C GLU A 162 -4.13 -17.85 13.65
N LYS A 163 -3.87 -16.85 14.49
CA LYS A 163 -4.23 -16.84 15.90
C LYS A 163 -4.88 -15.51 16.23
N THR A 164 -6.09 -15.54 16.78
CA THR A 164 -6.82 -14.32 17.16
C THR A 164 -5.99 -13.49 18.14
N PRO A 165 -5.57 -12.27 17.76
CA PRO A 165 -4.80 -11.42 18.64
C PRO A 165 -5.68 -10.88 19.78
N PRO A 166 -5.08 -10.46 20.91
CA PRO A 166 -5.82 -9.87 22.00
C PRO A 166 -6.50 -8.55 21.57
N TRP A 167 -7.59 -8.20 22.24
CA TRP A 167 -8.46 -7.10 21.84
C TRP A 167 -7.73 -5.76 21.68
N ASN A 168 -6.79 -5.45 22.56
CA ASN A 168 -5.98 -4.23 22.52
C ASN A 168 -5.18 -4.09 21.21
N VAL A 169 -4.73 -5.20 20.62
CA VAL A 169 -4.01 -5.19 19.33
C VAL A 169 -4.99 -5.01 18.17
N LEU A 170 -6.20 -5.58 18.25
CA LEU A 170 -7.24 -5.39 17.23
C LEU A 170 -7.68 -3.92 17.10
N LEU A 171 -7.65 -3.17 18.20
CA LEU A 171 -7.97 -1.73 18.21
C LEU A 171 -6.96 -0.89 17.42
N LEU A 172 -5.72 -1.36 17.26
CA LEU A 172 -4.71 -0.66 16.46
C LEU A 172 -5.01 -0.69 14.96
N PHE A 173 -5.91 -1.58 14.54
CA PHE A 173 -6.36 -1.70 13.16
C PHE A 173 -7.69 -0.94 12.92
N GLY A 174 -8.03 0.01 13.81
CA GLY A 174 -8.94 1.14 13.55
C GLY A 174 -10.18 1.20 14.39
#